data_AF-A0A3C2BRA3-F1
#
_entry.id   AF-A0A3C2BRA3-F1
#
_cell.length_a   1.000
_cell.length_b   1.000
_cell.length_c   1.000
_cell.angle_alpha   90.00
_cell.angle_beta   90.00
_cell.angle_gamma   90.00
#
_symmetry.space_group_name_H-M   'P 1'
#
loop_
_entity.id
_entity.type
_entity.pdbx_description
1 polymer ?
#
loop_
_entity_poly.entity_id
_entity_poly.type
_entity_poly.pdbx_seq_one_letter_code
_entity_poly.pdbx_strand_id
1 'polypeptide(L)' 'AMYLNDVATIPANLAGVPGLTLPGGLADEDGLPVGIQLLAPAREDARLYRVGAVLESLLCILYTS' A
#
# COMPACT_ATOMS: atom_id res chain seq x y z
N ALA A 1 12.29 7.98 7.26
CA ALA A 1 10.90 7.52 7.01
C ALA A 1 10.22 8.31 5.89
N MET A 2 9.98 9.64 6.00
CA MET A 2 9.30 10.41 4.93
C MET A 2 10.02 10.40 3.58
N TYR A 3 11.36 10.52 3.58
CA TYR A 3 12.13 10.61 2.33
C TYR A 3 12.03 9.35 1.44
N LEU A 4 11.90 8.16 2.04
CA LEU A 4 11.75 6.91 1.28
C LEU A 4 10.34 6.77 0.70
N ASN A 5 9.33 7.24 1.42
CA ASN A 5 7.94 7.31 0.95
C ASN A 5 7.79 8.28 -0.22
N ASP A 6 8.46 9.43 -0.17
CA ASP A 6 8.45 10.40 -1.27
C ASP A 6 9.10 9.81 -2.53
N VAL A 7 10.25 9.12 -2.41
CA VAL A 7 10.91 8.46 -3.53
C VAL A 7 10.03 7.38 -4.18
N ALA A 8 9.23 6.65 -3.40
CA ALA A 8 8.33 5.61 -3.90
C ALA A 8 7.05 6.16 -4.56
N THR A 9 6.65 7.39 -4.25
CA THR A 9 5.35 7.96 -4.69
C THR A 9 5.49 9.06 -5.75
N ILE A 10 6.61 9.80 -5.77
CA ILE A 10 6.88 10.85 -6.75
C ILE A 10 6.86 10.33 -8.21
N PRO A 11 7.52 9.21 -8.56
CA PRO A 11 7.48 8.68 -9.92
C PRO A 11 6.07 8.24 -10.34
N ALA A 12 5.28 7.70 -9.40
CA ALA A 12 3.92 7.26 -9.67
C ALA A 12 2.97 8.44 -9.95
N ASN A 13 3.04 9.48 -9.10
CA ASN A 13 2.26 10.71 -9.27
C ASN A 13 2.64 11.44 -10.56
N LEU A 14 3.94 11.49 -10.91
CA LEU A 14 4.41 12.14 -12.13
C LEU A 14 4.10 11.33 -13.40
N ALA A 15 4.07 10.00 -13.31
CA ALA A 15 3.65 9.11 -14.38
C ALA A 15 2.12 9.01 -14.53
N GLY A 16 1.35 9.63 -13.63
CA GLY A 16 -0.12 9.61 -13.65
C GLY A 16 -0.71 8.21 -13.43
N VAL A 17 -0.02 7.35 -12.68
CA VAL A 17 -0.44 5.97 -12.45
C VAL A 17 -1.17 5.82 -11.09
N PRO A 18 -2.23 5.00 -11.01
CA PRO A 18 -2.98 4.81 -9.77
C PRO A 18 -2.11 4.22 -8.65
N GLY A 19 -2.28 4.73 -7.42
CA GLY A 19 -1.63 4.23 -6.21
C GLY A 19 -2.60 4.09 -5.04
N LEU A 20 -2.40 3.06 -4.21
CA LEU A 20 -3.22 2.75 -3.04
C LEU A 20 -2.33 2.31 -1.88
N THR A 21 -2.51 2.90 -0.70
CA THR A 21 -1.76 2.55 0.51
C THR A 21 -2.68 1.86 1.52
N LEU A 22 -2.22 0.75 2.09
CA LEU A 22 -2.95 -0.04 3.09
C LEU A 22 -2.12 -0.24 4.36
N PRO A 23 -2.74 -0.36 5.55
CA PRO A 23 -2.02 -0.68 6.78
C PRO A 23 -1.54 -2.14 6.74
N GLY A 24 -0.25 -2.36 7.00
CA GLY A 24 0.41 -3.67 6.99
C GLY A 24 0.85 -4.17 8.38
N GLY A 25 0.28 -3.60 9.46
CA GLY A 25 0.59 -3.97 10.85
C GLY A 25 1.74 -3.19 11.48
N LEU A 26 2.30 -3.73 12.55
CA LEU A 26 3.45 -3.18 13.26
C LEU A 26 4.70 -3.99 12.92
N ALA A 27 5.84 -3.32 12.76
CA ALA A 27 7.12 -3.99 12.60
C ALA A 27 7.54 -4.65 13.92
N ASP A 28 8.03 -5.90 13.86
CA ASP A 28 8.45 -6.65 15.06
C ASP A 28 9.64 -6.01 15.79
N GLU A 29 10.47 -5.24 15.08
CA GLU A 29 11.71 -4.67 15.61
C GLU A 29 11.48 -3.45 16.52
N ASP A 30 10.49 -2.62 16.22
CA ASP A 30 10.27 -1.33 16.90
C ASP A 30 8.79 -1.02 17.20
N GLY A 31 7.86 -1.89 16.77
CA GLY A 31 6.43 -1.71 16.96
C GLY A 31 5.85 -0.55 16.16
N LEU A 32 6.56 0.00 15.17
CA LEU A 32 6.07 1.11 14.35
C LEU A 32 5.13 0.62 13.24
N PRO A 33 4.13 1.42 12.85
CA PRO A 33 3.19 1.04 11.80
C PRO A 33 3.88 0.96 10.43
N VAL A 34 3.66 -0.16 9.75
CA VAL A 34 4.11 -0.42 8.39
C VAL A 34 2.95 -0.18 7.42
N GLY A 35 3.23 0.52 6.32
CA GLY A 35 2.29 0.71 5.22
C GLY A 35 2.69 -0.12 4.00
N ILE A 36 1.71 -0.67 3.29
CA ILE A 36 1.90 -1.37 2.03
C ILE A 36 1.46 -0.46 0.89
N GLN A 37 2.38 -0.13 -0.02
CA GLN A 37 2.11 0.68 -1.19
C GLN A 37 1.87 -0.21 -2.41
N LEU A 38 0.69 -0.10 -3.01
CA LEU A 38 0.34 -0.70 -4.28
C LEU A 38 0.34 0.36 -5.39
N LEU A 39 0.83 -0.02 -6.56
CA LEU A 39 0.80 0.79 -7.78
C LEU A 39 0.22 -0.06 -8.92
N ALA A 40 -0.57 0.53 -9.80
CA ALA A 40 -1.10 -0.13 -10.98
C ALA A 40 -0.73 0.66 -12.25
N PRO A 41 -0.78 0.06 -13.46
CA PRO A 41 -0.64 0.81 -14.69
C PRO A 41 -1.68 1.94 -14.82
N ALA A 42 -1.41 2.93 -15.67
CA ALA A 42 -2.33 4.04 -15.91
C ALA A 42 -3.74 3.54 -16.27
N ARG A 43 -4.78 4.12 -15.63
CA ARG A 43 -6.21 3.79 -15.80
C ARG A 43 -6.64 2.39 -15.33
N GLU A 44 -5.82 1.70 -14.56
CA GLU A 44 -6.14 0.38 -13.98
C GLU A 44 -6.64 0.47 -12.53
N ASP A 45 -7.37 1.54 -12.17
CA ASP A 45 -7.89 1.80 -10.82
C ASP A 45 -8.75 0.63 -10.30
N ALA A 46 -9.64 0.10 -11.14
CA ALA A 46 -10.50 -1.03 -10.77
C ALA A 46 -9.69 -2.29 -10.44
N ARG A 47 -8.55 -2.51 -11.11
CA ARG A 47 -7.64 -3.61 -10.79
C ARG A 47 -6.93 -3.34 -9.47
N LEU A 48 -6.46 -2.10 -9.25
CA LEU A 48 -5.82 -1.69 -8.01
C LEU A 48 -6.74 -1.89 -6.80
N TYR A 49 -8.01 -1.48 -6.90
CA TYR A 49 -8.99 -1.68 -5.84
C TYR A 49 -9.29 -3.16 -5.56
N ARG A 50 -9.41 -3.99 -6.61
CA ARG A 50 -9.64 -5.45 -6.41
C ARG A 50 -8.50 -6.11 -5.65
N VAL A 51 -7.25 -5.78 -6.00
CA VAL A 51 -6.07 -6.32 -5.30
C VAL A 51 -6.01 -5.77 -3.88
N GLY A 52 -6.24 -4.47 -3.70
CA GLY A 52 -6.26 -3.83 -2.39
C GLY A 52 -7.29 -4.45 -1.44
N ALA A 53 -8.51 -4.69 -1.91
CA ALA A 53 -9.58 -5.28 -1.10
C ALA A 53 -9.25 -6.72 -0.65
N VAL A 54 -8.64 -7.53 -1.52
CA VAL A 54 -8.18 -8.88 -1.13
C VAL A 54 -7.08 -8.79 -0.08
N LEU A 55 -6.12 -7.89 -0.27
CA LEU A 55 -5.01 -7.71 0.67
C LEU A 55 -5.51 -7.24 2.03
N GLU A 56 -6.40 -6.25 2.07
CA GLU A 56 -7.05 -5.77 3.30
C GLU A 56 -7.78 -6.90 4.03
N SER A 57 -8.56 -7.72 3.30
CA SER A 57 -9.28 -8.85 3.89
C SER A 57 -8.33 -9.88 4.52
N LEU A 58 -7.22 -10.19 3.86
CA LEU A 58 -6.23 -11.14 4.39
C LEU A 58 -5.52 -10.60 5.64
N LEU A 59 -5.16 -9.31 5.63
CA LEU A 59 -4.52 -8.66 6.77
C LEU A 59 -5.46 -8.58 7.96
N CYS A 60 -6.74 -8.28 7.74
CA CYS A 60 -7.76 -8.27 8.79
C CYS A 60 -7.85 -9.63 9.52
N ILE A 61 -7.80 -10.74 8.78
CA ILE A 61 -7.84 -12.10 9.35
C ILE A 61 -6.60 -12.37 10.22
N LEU A 62 -5.43 -11.89 9.80
CA LEU A 62 -4.16 -12.12 10.52
C LEU A 62 -4.07 -11.31 11.83
N TYR A 63 -4.67 -10.12 11.90
CA TYR A 63 -4.63 -9.28 13.12
C TYR A 63 -5.77 -9.55 14.12
N THR A 64 -6.80 -10.32 13.74
CA THR A 64 -7.90 -10.69 14.64
C THR A 64 -7.76 -12.08 15.28
N SER A 65 -6.68 -12.80 14.99
CA SER A 65 -6.40 -14.15 15.50
C SER A 65 -5.42 -14.16 16.66
#